data_AF-A0A357CF00-F1
#
_entry.id   AF-A0A357CF00-F1
#
_cell.length_a   1.000
_cell.length_b   1.000
_cell.length_c   1.000
_cell.angle_alpha   90.00
_cell.angle_beta   90.00
_cell.angle_gamma   90.00
#
_symmetry.space_group_name_H-M   'P 1'
#
loop_
_entity.id
_entity.type
_entity.pdbx_description
1 polymer ?
#
loop_
_entity_poly.entity_id
_entity_poly.type
_entity_poly.pdbx_seq_one_letter_code
_entity_poly.pdbx_strand_id
1 'polypeptide(L)'
;MRADYWFAHLSPRVTANWSALAPSDRSRRGSPSNAAALRDEVIAAKERVMRALNAVGPEVAGVLVDICCELKGLEEAEKANGWPQRAGKVVLPIALTRLARHYGLIGGDETHRRQRSGLRHWGSEDYRPTLEVWSKGRRDP
;
A
#
# COMPACT_ATOMS: atom_id res chain seq x y z
N MET A 1 -2.13 8.03 1.57
CA MET A 1 -3.13 7.47 0.62
C MET A 1 -4.41 6.98 1.29
N ARG A 2 -4.43 5.86 2.05
CA ARG A 2 -5.69 5.28 2.59
C ARG A 2 -6.53 6.29 3.40
N ALA A 3 -5.90 7.08 4.26
CA ALA A 3 -6.59 8.09 5.06
C ALA A 3 -7.34 9.11 4.17
N ASP A 4 -6.68 9.63 3.11
CA ASP A 4 -7.30 10.52 2.15
C ASP A 4 -8.43 9.84 1.36
N TYR A 5 -8.28 8.56 1.00
CA TYR A 5 -9.31 7.80 0.28
C TYR A 5 -10.60 7.66 1.09
N TRP A 6 -10.46 7.35 2.39
CA TRP A 6 -11.59 7.27 3.31
C TRP A 6 -12.22 8.64 3.58
N PHE A 7 -11.40 9.67 3.80
CA PHE A 7 -11.87 11.03 4.03
C PHE A 7 -12.59 11.61 2.81
N ALA A 8 -12.11 11.31 1.61
CA ALA A 8 -12.71 11.71 0.34
C ALA A 8 -14.03 10.96 0.03
N HIS A 9 -14.47 10.03 0.88
CA HIS A 9 -15.64 9.17 0.66
C HIS A 9 -15.60 8.44 -0.70
N LEU A 10 -14.41 8.02 -1.14
CA LEU A 10 -14.22 7.31 -2.40
C LEU A 10 -14.58 5.82 -2.31
N SER A 11 -14.78 5.30 -1.10
CA SER A 11 -15.27 3.93 -0.87
C SER A 11 -16.72 3.77 -1.34
N PRO A 12 -17.09 2.64 -1.96
CA PRO A 12 -18.48 2.34 -2.30
C PRO A 12 -19.38 2.46 -1.06
N ARG A 13 -20.44 3.27 -1.13
CA ARG A 13 -21.43 3.37 -0.04
C ARG A 13 -22.35 2.15 -0.09
N VAL A 14 -22.08 1.15 0.75
CA VAL A 14 -22.87 -0.10 0.80
C VAL A 14 -24.06 0.00 1.79
N THR A 15 -24.09 1.01 2.66
CA THR A 15 -25.16 1.17 3.66
C THR A 15 -26.21 2.20 3.23
N ALA A 16 -27.49 1.82 3.30
CA ALA A 16 -28.61 2.73 3.12
C ALA A 16 -28.58 3.86 4.18
N ASN A 17 -28.74 5.11 3.72
CA ASN A 17 -28.76 6.28 4.60
C ASN A 17 -30.19 6.59 5.07
N TRP A 18 -30.55 6.12 6.26
CA TRP A 18 -31.87 6.33 6.87
C TRP A 18 -32.02 7.70 7.57
N SER A 19 -30.95 8.50 7.67
CA SER A 19 -31.00 9.82 8.32
C SER A 19 -31.79 10.86 7.52
N ALA A 20 -32.11 10.58 6.25
CA ALA A 20 -32.94 11.44 5.41
C ALA A 20 -34.45 11.25 5.65
N LEU A 21 -34.86 10.17 6.33
CA LEU A 21 -36.27 9.83 6.59
C LEU A 21 -36.72 10.20 8.01
N ALA A 22 -35.80 10.59 8.89
CA ALA A 22 -36.15 11.11 10.21
C ALA A 22 -36.61 12.57 10.07
N PRO A 23 -37.77 12.98 10.64
CA PRO A 23 -38.12 14.39 10.76
C PRO A 23 -37.02 15.08 11.58
N SER A 24 -36.14 15.81 10.91
CA SER A 24 -35.06 16.51 11.58
C SER A 24 -35.67 17.62 12.44
N ASP A 25 -35.71 17.40 13.76
CA ASP A 25 -35.79 18.50 14.70
C ASP A 25 -34.59 19.42 14.43
N ARG A 26 -34.85 20.72 14.40
CA ARG A 26 -33.91 21.75 13.93
C ARG A 26 -32.78 21.92 14.94
N SER A 27 -31.86 20.96 14.98
CA SER A 27 -30.64 21.06 15.76
C SER A 27 -29.75 22.15 15.17
N ARG A 28 -29.40 23.10 16.04
CA ARG A 28 -28.58 24.29 15.82
C ARG A 28 -27.50 24.06 14.76
N ARG A 29 -27.75 24.63 13.58
CA ARG A 29 -26.81 24.68 12.46
C ARG A 29 -25.56 25.44 12.93
N GLY A 30 -24.47 24.72 13.15
CA GLY A 30 -23.16 25.33 13.37
C GLY A 30 -22.79 26.25 12.21
N SER A 31 -21.91 27.22 12.47
CA SER A 31 -21.53 28.28 11.52
C SER A 31 -21.27 27.75 10.10
N PRO A 32 -21.84 28.38 9.04
CA PRO A 32 -21.66 27.95 7.65
C PRO A 32 -20.19 27.87 7.21
N SER A 33 -19.29 28.57 7.91
CA SER A 33 -17.84 28.50 7.71
C SER A 33 -17.27 27.07 7.85
N ASN A 34 -17.78 26.29 8.81
CA ASN A 34 -17.25 24.94 9.07
C ASN A 34 -17.70 23.94 8.00
N ALA A 35 -18.89 24.14 7.41
CA ALA A 35 -19.40 23.28 6.35
C ALA A 35 -18.68 23.52 5.01
N ALA A 36 -18.28 24.76 4.72
CA ALA A 36 -17.49 25.09 3.54
C ALA A 36 -16.06 24.52 3.67
N ALA A 37 -15.39 24.77 4.80
CA ALA A 37 -14.06 24.24 5.07
C ALA A 37 -13.99 22.70 4.98
N LEU A 38 -14.99 22.00 5.52
CA LEU A 38 -15.07 20.53 5.43
C LEU A 38 -15.19 20.05 3.97
N ARG A 39 -15.94 20.76 3.11
CA ARG A 39 -16.06 20.41 1.69
C ARG A 39 -14.74 20.60 0.96
N ASP A 40 -14.03 21.69 1.24
CA ASP A 40 -12.74 22.00 0.64
C ASP A 40 -11.69 20.94 1.03
N GLU A 41 -11.68 20.52 2.30
CA GLU A 41 -10.82 19.43 2.75
C GLU A 41 -11.12 18.11 2.04
N VAL A 42 -12.40 17.77 1.82
CA VAL A 42 -12.81 16.55 1.10
C VAL A 42 -12.35 16.60 -0.36
N ILE A 43 -12.48 17.75 -1.02
CA ILE A 43 -11.98 17.98 -2.38
C ILE A 43 -10.45 17.82 -2.41
N ALA A 44 -9.74 18.45 -1.47
CA ALA A 44 -8.29 18.35 -1.38
C ALA A 44 -7.82 16.90 -1.17
N ALA A 45 -8.52 16.13 -0.33
CA ALA A 45 -8.22 14.71 -0.15
C ALA A 45 -8.43 13.90 -1.44
N LYS A 46 -9.53 14.15 -2.16
CA LYS A 46 -9.79 13.52 -3.47
C LYS A 46 -8.68 13.84 -4.47
N GLU A 47 -8.26 15.09 -4.55
CA GLU A 47 -7.16 15.49 -5.42
C GLU A 47 -5.85 14.78 -5.06
N ARG A 48 -5.51 14.68 -3.77
CA ARG A 48 -4.30 13.95 -3.33
C ARG A 48 -4.34 12.49 -3.75
N VAL A 49 -5.49 11.82 -3.62
CA VAL A 49 -5.66 10.42 -4.08
C VAL A 49 -5.50 10.33 -5.60
N MET A 50 -6.17 11.19 -6.36
CA MET A 50 -6.08 11.15 -7.83
C MET A 50 -4.66 11.43 -8.33
N ARG A 51 -3.95 12.39 -7.73
CA ARG A 51 -2.54 12.66 -8.05
C ARG A 51 -1.65 11.45 -7.78
N ALA A 52 -1.89 10.74 -6.68
CA ALA A 52 -1.16 9.52 -6.36
C ALA A 52 -1.44 8.38 -7.36
N LEU A 53 -2.71 8.16 -7.70
CA LEU A 53 -3.09 7.13 -8.69
C LEU A 53 -2.54 7.46 -10.09
N ASN A 54 -2.58 8.72 -10.50
CA ASN A 54 -2.02 9.17 -11.78
C ASN A 54 -0.49 8.97 -11.84
N ALA A 55 0.22 9.24 -10.74
CA ALA A 55 1.66 9.01 -10.67
C ALA A 55 2.05 7.52 -10.68
N VAL A 56 1.17 6.66 -10.15
CA VAL A 56 1.35 5.21 -10.21
C VAL A 56 1.09 4.65 -11.61
N GLY A 57 0.15 5.23 -12.34
CA GLY A 57 -0.24 4.82 -13.69
C GLY A 57 -1.40 3.82 -13.71
N PRO A 58 -2.26 3.87 -14.73
CA PRO A 58 -3.53 3.15 -14.77
C PRO A 58 -3.35 1.62 -14.80
N GLU A 59 -2.20 1.12 -15.23
CA GLU A 59 -1.95 -0.32 -15.37
C GLU A 59 -1.86 -1.04 -14.02
N VAL A 60 -1.43 -0.32 -12.97
CA VAL A 60 -1.18 -0.90 -11.64
C VAL A 60 -1.81 -0.09 -10.50
N ALA A 61 -2.53 0.99 -10.81
CA ALA A 61 -3.28 1.77 -9.82
C ALA A 61 -4.41 0.96 -9.17
N GLY A 62 -5.07 0.07 -9.94
CA GLY A 62 -6.19 -0.75 -9.45
C GLY A 62 -5.85 -1.58 -8.23
N VAL A 63 -4.73 -2.33 -8.28
CA VAL A 63 -4.30 -3.20 -7.16
C VAL A 63 -3.99 -2.42 -5.87
N LEU A 64 -3.57 -1.15 -5.96
CA LEU A 64 -3.38 -0.31 -4.75
C LEU A 64 -4.71 0.06 -4.09
N VAL A 65 -5.75 0.34 -4.89
CA VAL A 65 -7.09 0.62 -4.36
C VAL A 65 -7.64 -0.65 -3.71
N ASP A 66 -7.59 -1.77 -4.42
CA ASP A 66 -8.08 -3.08 -3.93
C ASP A 66 -7.45 -3.46 -2.59
N ILE A 67 -6.12 -3.38 -2.47
CA ILE A 67 -5.41 -3.89 -1.29
C ILE A 67 -5.30 -2.83 -0.19
N CYS A 68 -4.88 -1.61 -0.53
CA CYS A 68 -4.61 -0.60 0.49
C CYS A 68 -5.85 0.15 0.95
N CYS A 69 -6.88 0.27 0.10
CA CYS A 69 -8.08 1.05 0.42
C CYS A 69 -9.28 0.15 0.76
N GLU A 70 -9.49 -0.89 -0.04
CA GLU A 70 -10.62 -1.83 0.09
C GLU A 70 -10.28 -3.09 0.92
N LEU A 71 -9.01 -3.30 1.25
CA LEU A 71 -8.54 -4.43 2.06
C LEU A 71 -8.86 -5.82 1.48
N LYS A 72 -8.97 -5.93 0.15
CA LYS A 72 -9.15 -7.21 -0.53
C LYS A 72 -7.92 -8.11 -0.34
N GLY A 73 -8.17 -9.42 -0.33
CA GLY A 73 -7.10 -10.42 -0.43
C GLY A 73 -6.38 -10.34 -1.77
N LEU A 74 -5.14 -10.80 -1.84
CA LEU A 74 -4.35 -10.72 -3.06
C LEU A 74 -4.97 -11.54 -4.20
N GLU A 75 -5.54 -12.73 -3.91
CA GLU A 75 -6.24 -13.52 -4.94
C GLU A 75 -7.49 -12.84 -5.47
N GLU A 76 -8.19 -12.07 -4.63
CA GLU A 76 -9.38 -11.33 -5.04
C GLU A 76 -8.99 -10.13 -5.92
N ALA A 77 -7.93 -9.41 -5.56
CA ALA A 77 -7.38 -8.34 -6.39
C ALA A 77 -6.89 -8.87 -7.75
N GLU A 78 -6.23 -10.03 -7.80
CA GLU A 78 -5.83 -10.67 -9.07
C GLU A 78 -7.04 -10.94 -9.97
N LYS A 79 -8.13 -11.48 -9.41
CA LYS A 79 -9.37 -11.72 -10.15
C LYS A 79 -10.01 -10.43 -10.64
N ALA A 80 -10.09 -9.40 -9.80
CA ALA A 80 -10.67 -8.10 -10.15
C ALA A 80 -9.91 -7.42 -11.30
N ASN A 81 -8.60 -7.62 -11.39
CA ASN A 81 -7.74 -7.05 -12.44
C ASN A 81 -7.55 -7.98 -13.65
N GLY A 82 -8.15 -9.19 -13.65
CA GLY A 82 -8.02 -10.16 -14.74
C GLY A 82 -6.63 -10.79 -14.87
N TRP A 83 -5.86 -10.84 -13.78
CA TRP A 83 -4.51 -11.37 -13.76
C TRP A 83 -4.44 -12.87 -13.45
N PRO A 84 -3.41 -13.59 -13.95
CA PRO A 84 -3.19 -14.98 -13.57
C PRO A 84 -2.78 -15.10 -12.10
N GLN A 85 -3.01 -16.28 -11.52
CA GLN A 85 -2.71 -16.55 -10.12
C GLN A 85 -1.24 -16.24 -9.80
N ARG A 86 -1.00 -15.62 -8.64
CA ARG A 86 0.33 -15.23 -8.10
C ARG A 86 1.00 -14.04 -8.80
N ALA A 87 0.39 -13.44 -9.82
CA ALA A 87 0.92 -12.22 -10.46
C ALA A 87 0.95 -11.02 -9.50
N GLY A 88 -0.01 -10.96 -8.56
CA GLY A 88 -0.14 -9.87 -7.60
C GLY A 88 1.10 -9.69 -6.72
N LYS A 89 1.83 -10.78 -6.41
CA LYS A 89 3.08 -10.71 -5.64
C LYS A 89 4.19 -9.91 -6.34
N VAL A 90 4.17 -9.87 -7.67
CA VAL A 90 5.15 -9.13 -8.48
C VAL A 90 4.64 -7.72 -8.78
N VAL A 91 3.35 -7.58 -9.11
CA VAL A 91 2.77 -6.29 -9.49
C VAL A 91 2.60 -5.35 -8.30
N LEU A 92 2.21 -5.84 -7.13
CA LEU A 92 2.02 -5.01 -5.94
C LEU A 92 3.31 -4.26 -5.53
N PRO A 93 4.50 -4.89 -5.45
CA PRO A 93 5.75 -4.17 -5.22
C PRO A 93 6.04 -3.08 -6.26
N ILE A 94 5.72 -3.31 -7.53
CA ILE A 94 5.91 -2.31 -8.60
C ILE A 94 5.01 -1.09 -8.33
N ALA A 95 3.73 -1.34 -8.04
CA ALA A 95 2.77 -0.29 -7.73
C ALA A 95 3.17 0.51 -6.47
N LEU A 96 3.56 -0.19 -5.40
CA LEU A 96 4.03 0.43 -4.15
C LEU A 96 5.32 1.22 -4.35
N THR A 97 6.24 0.75 -5.20
CA THR A 97 7.47 1.49 -5.50
C THR A 97 7.16 2.79 -6.23
N ARG A 98 6.25 2.77 -7.22
CA ARG A 98 5.80 4.00 -7.91
C ARG A 98 5.11 4.97 -6.93
N LEU A 99 4.25 4.45 -6.06
CA LEU A 99 3.59 5.24 -5.02
C LEU A 99 4.59 5.84 -4.03
N ALA A 100 5.58 5.06 -3.60
CA ALA A 100 6.61 5.52 -2.67
C ALA A 100 7.49 6.61 -3.29
N ARG A 101 7.80 6.50 -4.60
CA ARG A 101 8.47 7.57 -5.35
C ARG A 101 7.62 8.83 -5.42
N HIS A 102 6.32 8.70 -5.70
CA HIS A 102 5.40 9.84 -5.72
C HIS A 102 5.36 10.60 -4.38
N TYR A 103 5.40 9.87 -3.25
CA TYR A 103 5.46 10.48 -1.92
C TYR A 103 6.87 10.86 -1.46
N GLY A 104 7.91 10.68 -2.28
CA GLY A 104 9.29 10.97 -1.91
C GLY A 104 9.86 10.06 -0.81
N LEU A 105 9.19 8.94 -0.49
CA LEU A 105 9.64 7.98 0.52
C LEU A 105 10.89 7.21 0.06
N ILE A 106 11.06 7.09 -1.25
CA ILE A 106 12.19 6.42 -1.88
C ILE A 106 12.77 7.38 -2.93
N GLY A 107 13.84 8.09 -2.54
CA GLY A 107 14.70 8.84 -3.45
C GLY A 107 15.66 7.92 -4.22
N GLY A 108 16.13 8.37 -5.39
CA GLY A 108 16.95 7.60 -6.33
C GLY A 108 18.11 6.83 -5.68
N ASP A 109 18.33 5.60 -6.18
CA ASP A 109 19.44 4.66 -5.93
C ASP A 109 19.72 4.13 -4.51
N GLU A 110 19.31 4.80 -3.43
CA GLU A 110 19.76 4.39 -2.08
C GLU A 110 19.07 3.11 -1.54
N THR A 111 17.86 2.80 -2.01
CA THR A 111 17.04 1.68 -1.50
C THR A 111 17.45 0.31 -2.03
N HIS A 112 17.91 0.21 -3.28
CA HIS A 112 18.44 -1.05 -3.83
C HIS A 112 19.75 -1.46 -3.14
N ARG A 113 20.54 -0.48 -2.66
CA ARG A 113 21.78 -0.74 -1.90
C ARG A 113 21.48 -1.41 -0.54
N ARG A 114 20.42 -0.99 0.16
CA ARG A 114 20.02 -1.58 1.46
C ARG A 114 19.38 -2.96 1.35
N GLN A 115 18.60 -3.25 0.31
CA GLN A 115 18.02 -4.60 0.13
C GLN A 115 19.08 -5.66 -0.19
N ARG A 116 20.16 -5.30 -0.91
CA ARG A 116 21.28 -6.21 -1.19
C ARG A 116 22.22 -6.37 0.00
N SER A 117 22.32 -5.38 0.90
CA SER A 117 23.09 -5.51 2.15
C SER A 117 22.32 -6.30 3.24
N GLY A 118 21.06 -6.64 2.98
CA GLY A 118 20.16 -7.31 3.90
C GLY A 118 19.97 -8.80 3.65
N LEU A 119 20.80 -9.44 2.81
CA LEU A 119 20.93 -10.90 2.86
C LEU A 119 21.54 -11.25 4.23
N ARG A 120 20.68 -11.30 5.25
CA ARG A 120 21.04 -11.76 6.58
C ARG A 120 21.44 -13.21 6.41
N HIS A 121 22.73 -13.47 6.56
CA HIS A 121 23.24 -14.82 6.63
C HIS A 121 22.54 -15.51 7.81
N TRP A 122 21.94 -16.67 7.56
CA TRP A 122 21.43 -17.51 8.62
C TRP A 122 22.50 -18.56 8.92
N GLY A 123 23.47 -18.17 9.73
CA GLY A 123 24.63 -18.99 10.09
C GLY A 123 25.58 -18.19 10.97
N SER A 124 26.33 -18.83 11.86
CA SER A 124 27.47 -18.18 12.52
C SER A 124 28.55 -17.83 11.49
N GLU A 125 29.52 -17.00 11.87
CA GLU A 125 30.72 -16.69 11.06
C GLU A 125 31.35 -17.97 10.45
N ASP A 126 31.23 -19.08 11.17
CA ASP A 126 31.80 -20.39 10.86
C ASP A 126 30.82 -21.41 10.23
N TYR A 127 29.61 -20.99 9.82
CA TYR A 127 28.62 -21.94 9.29
C TYR A 127 29.06 -22.59 7.97
N ARG A 128 29.97 -21.97 7.22
CA ARG A 128 30.48 -22.53 5.97
C ARG A 128 31.57 -23.55 6.28
N PRO A 129 31.33 -24.88 6.12
CA PRO A 129 32.38 -25.87 6.34
C PRO A 129 33.50 -25.63 5.32
N THR A 130 34.69 -25.31 5.81
CA THR A 130 35.90 -25.26 4.99
C THR A 130 36.43 -26.69 4.80
N LEU A 131 37.02 -26.96 3.64
CA LEU A 131 37.59 -28.28 3.31
C LEU A 131 38.70 -28.71 4.31
N GLU A 132 39.26 -27.76 5.03
CA GLU A 132 40.24 -27.97 6.09
C GLU A 132 39.68 -28.76 7.28
N VAL A 133 38.40 -28.53 7.64
CA VAL A 133 37.71 -29.29 8.70
C VAL A 133 37.58 -30.77 8.30
N TRP A 134 37.36 -31.04 7.02
CA TRP A 134 37.29 -32.41 6.46
C TRP A 134 38.66 -33.11 6.39
N SER A 135 39.76 -32.36 6.34
CA SER A 135 41.11 -32.92 6.33
C SER A 135 41.58 -33.34 7.73
N LYS A 136 41.07 -32.69 8.78
CA LYS A 136 41.52 -32.90 10.16
C LYS A 136 40.93 -34.17 10.81
N GLY A 137 39.77 -34.65 10.35
CA GLY A 137 39.14 -35.88 10.86
C GLY A 137 39.62 -37.20 10.23
N ARG A 138 40.52 -37.15 9.24
CA ARG A 138 41.07 -38.35 8.55
C ARG A 138 42.50 -38.72 8.98
N ARG A 139 43.05 -38.02 9.97
CA ARG A 139 44.38 -38.27 10.53
C ARG A 139 44.29 -38.37 12.05
N ASP A 140 43.67 -39.42 12.54
CA ASP A 140 43.98 -39.99 13.86
C ASP A 140 44.00 -41.52 13.68
N PRO A 141 45.10 -42.23 14.03
CA PRO A 141 45.17 -43.69 14.07
C PRO A 141 44.42 -44.28 15.27
#